data_AF-A0A920IVQ8-F1
#
_entry.id   AF-A0A920IVQ8-F1
#
_cell.length_a   1.000
_cell.length_b   1.000
_cell.length_c   1.000
_cell.angle_alpha   90.00
_cell.angle_beta   90.00
_cell.angle_gamma   90.00
#
_symmetry.space_group_name_H-M   'P 1'
#
loop_
_entity.id
_entity.type
_entity.pdbx_description
1 polymer ?
#
loop_
_entity_poly.entity_id
_entity_poly.type
_entity_poly.pdbx_seq_one_letter_code
_entity_poly.pdbx_strand_id
1 'polypeptide(L)'
;MYEAYSEQEEANFVAENVHQITQGGDQYKDIAVLYRSNAQSRVIEEFLLRQTIPYVIYGGVRFYERLEIKNVISYLRLCINQADNTAFERAIGAPTRGVGEKTLALIREWAATENVSLFKAAKKLTAQEIIKGKAANSIRFFLEFIENAAKQIT
;
A
#
# COMPACT_ATOMS: atom_id res chain seq x y z
N MET A 1 36.00 8.95 18.51
CA MET A 1 35.44 7.66 18.05
C MET A 1 34.79 7.03 19.26
N TYR A 2 33.49 6.81 19.25
CA TYR A 2 32.76 6.15 20.34
C TYR A 2 32.45 4.73 19.87
N GLU A 3 32.75 3.74 20.71
CA GLU A 3 32.51 2.33 20.44
C GLU A 3 31.53 1.83 21.49
N ALA A 4 30.28 1.60 21.08
CA ALA A 4 29.21 1.13 21.95
C ALA A 4 29.25 -0.41 22.06
N TYR A 5 28.88 -0.96 23.22
CA TYR A 5 28.86 -2.41 23.43
C TYR A 5 27.54 -3.05 22.95
N SER A 6 26.55 -2.24 22.58
CA SER A 6 25.22 -2.66 22.13
C SER A 6 24.59 -1.61 21.20
N GLU A 7 23.74 -2.06 20.26
CA GLU A 7 22.93 -1.17 19.41
C GLU A 7 22.04 -0.22 20.23
N GLN A 8 21.63 -0.63 21.44
CA GLN A 8 20.84 0.22 22.34
C GLN A 8 21.68 1.34 22.97
N GLU A 9 22.93 1.04 23.33
CA GLU A 9 23.85 2.05 23.85
C GLU A 9 24.22 3.06 22.76
N GLU A 10 24.46 2.58 21.53
CA GLU A 10 24.70 3.45 20.39
C GLU A 10 23.50 4.37 20.13
N ALA A 11 22.29 3.83 20.12
CA ALA A 11 21.07 4.62 19.92
C ALA A 11 20.84 5.66 21.04
N ASN A 12 21.08 5.28 22.30
CA ASN A 12 20.99 6.21 23.42
C ASN A 12 22.04 7.32 23.33
N PHE A 13 23.29 6.97 22.99
CA PHE A 13 24.37 7.92 22.78
C PHE A 13 24.03 8.91 21.65
N VAL A 14 23.49 8.43 20.53
CA VAL A 14 23.03 9.31 19.44
C VAL A 14 21.95 10.27 19.93
N ALA A 15 20.93 9.78 20.64
CA ALA A 15 19.84 10.63 21.13
C ALA A 15 20.33 11.68 22.15
N GLU A 16 21.24 11.31 23.06
CA GLU A 16 21.87 12.23 24.01
C GLU A 16 22.70 13.31 23.30
N ASN A 17 23.47 12.94 22.28
CA ASN A 17 24.24 13.92 21.49
C ASN A 17 23.33 14.88 20.73
N VAL A 18 22.25 14.38 20.12
CA VAL A 18 21.25 15.23 19.45
C VAL A 18 20.69 16.25 20.45
N HIS A 19 20.35 15.81 21.65
CA HIS A 19 19.84 16.69 22.70
C HIS A 19 20.88 17.77 23.09
N GLN A 20 22.13 17.37 23.35
CA GLN A 20 23.21 18.30 23.70
C GLN A 20 23.48 19.34 22.62
N ILE A 21 23.52 18.93 21.35
CA ILE A 21 23.70 19.82 20.19
C ILE A 21 22.55 20.84 20.14
N THR A 22 21.30 20.40 20.31
CA THR A 22 20.16 21.32 20.33
C THR A 22 20.11 22.26 21.53
N GLN A 23 20.63 21.86 22.69
CA GLN A 23 20.82 22.77 23.83
C GLN A 23 21.87 23.85 23.53
N GLY A 24 22.83 23.57 22.65
CA GLY A 24 23.84 24.51 22.15
C GLY A 24 23.30 25.56 21.18
N GLY A 25 22.04 25.46 20.73
CA GLY A 25 21.36 26.42 19.86
C GLY A 25 21.08 25.94 18.44
N ASP A 26 21.57 24.76 18.06
CA ASP A 26 21.29 24.14 16.77
C ASP A 26 19.86 23.59 16.69
N GLN A 27 19.30 23.49 15.48
CA GLN A 27 17.94 23.01 15.27
C GLN A 27 17.93 21.52 14.89
N TYR A 28 16.89 20.77 15.30
CA TYR A 28 16.75 19.35 14.95
C TYR A 28 16.82 19.06 13.44
N LYS A 29 16.36 20.00 12.61
CA LYS A 29 16.37 19.88 11.14
C LYS A 29 17.77 19.88 10.52
N ASP A 30 18.77 20.36 11.25
CA ASP A 30 20.16 20.49 10.79
C ASP A 30 20.99 19.25 11.18
N ILE A 31 20.37 18.28 11.87
CA ILE A 31 21.01 17.05 12.32
C ILE A 31 20.50 15.88 11.49
N ALA A 32 21.43 15.08 10.97
CA ALA A 32 21.12 13.86 10.22
C ALA A 32 21.84 12.65 10.83
N VAL A 33 21.10 11.56 11.04
CA VAL A 33 21.65 10.28 11.48
C VAL A 33 21.70 9.34 10.28
N LEU A 34 22.91 8.93 9.89
CA LEU A 34 23.14 8.03 8.76
C LEU A 34 23.49 6.63 9.29
N TYR A 35 22.79 5.63 8.78
CA TYR A 35 22.99 4.22 9.13
C TYR A 35 23.08 3.37 7.86
N ARG A 36 23.58 2.14 8.01
CA ARG A 36 23.90 1.26 6.88
C ARG A 36 22.70 0.47 6.37
N SER A 37 21.77 0.10 7.24
CA SER A 37 20.60 -0.72 6.92
C SER A 37 19.34 -0.21 7.61
N ASN A 38 18.19 -0.32 6.93
CA ASN A 38 16.89 0.03 7.47
C ASN A 38 16.53 -0.74 8.76
N ALA A 39 17.12 -1.91 9.01
CA ALA A 39 16.90 -2.64 10.25
C ALA A 39 17.41 -1.86 11.48
N GLN A 40 18.45 -1.04 11.31
CA GLN A 40 19.07 -0.25 12.38
C GLN A 40 18.23 0.97 12.76
N SER A 41 17.34 1.44 11.86
CA SER A 41 16.53 2.63 12.13
C SER A 41 15.60 2.42 13.32
N ARG A 42 15.08 1.21 13.52
CA ARG A 42 14.08 0.90 14.55
C ARG A 42 14.57 1.19 15.97
N VAL A 43 15.80 0.79 16.29
CA VAL A 43 16.37 0.99 17.64
C VAL A 43 16.61 2.48 17.89
N ILE A 44 17.15 3.19 16.90
CA ILE A 44 17.36 4.64 16.97
C ILE A 44 16.01 5.37 17.14
N GLU A 45 15.01 4.98 16.37
CA GLU A 45 13.65 5.55 16.39
C GLU A 45 12.99 5.40 17.77
N GLU A 46 13.16 4.25 18.41
CA GLU A 46 12.65 3.98 19.76
C GLU A 46 13.28 4.91 20.80
N PHE A 47 14.59 5.15 20.74
CA PHE A 47 15.28 6.04 21.68
C PHE A 47 14.98 7.52 21.42
N LEU A 48 14.90 7.94 20.15
CA LEU A 48 14.45 9.30 19.80
C LEU A 48 13.03 9.56 20.32
N LEU A 49 12.13 8.58 20.19
CA LEU A 49 10.75 8.68 20.68
C LEU A 49 10.70 8.71 22.21
N ARG A 50 11.48 7.87 22.91
CA ARG A 50 11.58 7.89 24.39
C ARG A 50 12.07 9.23 24.93
N GLN A 51 12.99 9.89 24.23
CA GLN A 51 13.51 11.21 24.59
C GLN A 51 12.67 12.37 24.01
N THR A 52 11.54 12.08 23.37
CA THR A 52 10.63 13.09 22.78
C THR A 52 11.33 13.99 21.73
N ILE A 53 12.31 13.44 21.01
CA ILE A 53 13.04 14.14 19.96
C ILE A 53 12.25 14.00 18.65
N PRO A 54 11.88 15.10 17.97
CA PRO A 54 11.18 15.03 16.69
C PRO A 54 12.13 14.51 15.60
N TYR A 55 11.66 13.55 14.80
CA TYR A 55 12.46 12.94 13.73
C TYR A 55 11.62 12.66 12.48
N VAL A 56 12.30 12.47 11.35
CA VAL A 56 11.71 12.01 10.09
C VAL A 56 12.59 10.91 9.52
N ILE A 57 12.01 9.74 9.23
CA ILE A 57 12.73 8.65 8.56
C ILE A 57 12.67 8.81 7.05
N TYR A 58 13.84 8.86 6.44
CA TYR A 58 14.01 8.75 5.00
C TYR A 58 14.40 7.31 4.65
N GLY A 59 13.60 6.64 3.81
CA GLY A 59 13.94 5.30 3.29
C GLY A 59 13.31 4.09 4.00
N GLY A 60 12.35 4.30 4.91
CA GLY A 60 11.50 3.24 5.47
C GLY A 60 10.49 2.66 4.45
N VAL A 61 9.47 1.93 4.92
CA VAL A 61 8.39 1.44 4.04
C VAL A 61 7.76 2.63 3.32
N ARG A 62 7.93 2.69 2.00
CA ARG A 62 7.43 3.81 1.20
C ARG A 62 5.92 3.92 1.38
N PHE A 63 5.41 5.13 1.53
CA PHE A 63 3.97 5.36 1.71
C PHE A 63 3.13 4.63 0.64
N TYR A 64 3.54 4.71 -0.62
CA TYR A 64 2.90 4.03 -1.76
C TYR A 64 3.10 2.52 -1.81
N GLU A 65 3.99 1.97 -0.99
CA GLU A 65 4.20 0.52 -0.90
C GLU A 65 3.25 -0.17 0.05
N ARG A 66 2.65 0.59 0.97
CA ARG A 66 1.65 0.11 1.95
C ARG A 66 0.46 -0.51 1.23
N LEU A 67 -0.05 -1.61 1.80
CA LEU A 67 -1.08 -2.41 1.17
C LEU A 67 -2.38 -1.62 1.00
N GLU A 68 -2.80 -0.87 2.02
CA GLU A 68 -4.01 -0.04 1.94
C GLU A 68 -3.90 1.01 0.83
N ILE A 69 -2.74 1.66 0.69
CA ILE A 69 -2.52 2.70 -0.32
C ILE A 69 -2.55 2.10 -1.72
N LYS A 70 -1.87 0.98 -1.95
CA LYS A 70 -1.91 0.27 -3.24
C LYS A 70 -3.33 -0.17 -3.63
N ASN A 71 -4.11 -0.62 -2.65
CA ASN A 71 -5.48 -1.05 -2.88
C ASN A 71 -6.34 0.13 -3.32
N VAL A 72 -6.33 1.24 -2.57
CA VAL A 72 -7.08 2.46 -2.92
C VAL A 72 -6.68 2.99 -4.31
N ILE A 73 -5.38 3.04 -4.62
CA ILE A 73 -4.89 3.46 -5.95
C ILE A 73 -5.44 2.56 -7.06
N SER A 74 -5.61 1.26 -6.80
CA SER A 74 -6.18 0.34 -7.79
C SER A 74 -7.66 0.62 -8.06
N TYR A 75 -8.43 1.04 -7.06
CA TYR A 75 -9.81 1.53 -7.29
C TYR A 75 -9.82 2.77 -8.16
N LEU A 76 -9.01 3.78 -7.82
CA LEU A 76 -8.95 5.03 -8.56
C LEU A 76 -8.53 4.80 -10.01
N ARG A 77 -7.53 3.94 -10.23
CA ARG A 77 -7.09 3.53 -11.57
C ARG A 77 -8.21 2.88 -12.38
N LEU A 78 -9.03 2.03 -11.76
CA LEU A 78 -10.18 1.42 -12.45
C LEU A 78 -11.29 2.41 -12.77
N CYS A 79 -11.55 3.38 -11.90
CA CYS A 79 -12.53 4.43 -12.17
C CYS A 79 -12.15 5.25 -13.40
N ILE A 80 -10.86 5.53 -13.59
CA ILE A 80 -10.34 6.27 -14.75
C ILE A 80 -10.21 5.35 -15.98
N ASN A 81 -9.70 4.14 -15.79
CA ASN A 81 -9.40 3.18 -16.84
C ASN A 81 -9.88 1.77 -16.48
N GLN A 82 -11.07 1.41 -16.93
CA GLN A 82 -11.65 0.07 -16.77
C GLN A 82 -10.95 -1.02 -17.61
N ALA A 83 -9.98 -0.65 -18.46
CA ALA A 83 -9.15 -1.62 -19.18
C ALA A 83 -7.90 -2.05 -18.40
N ASP A 84 -7.66 -1.48 -17.21
CA ASP A 84 -6.51 -1.81 -16.36
C ASP A 84 -6.71 -3.14 -15.62
N ASN A 85 -6.22 -4.22 -16.24
CA ASN A 85 -6.34 -5.59 -15.70
C ASN A 85 -5.61 -5.75 -14.35
N THR A 86 -4.44 -5.14 -14.18
CA THR A 86 -3.68 -5.24 -12.92
C THR A 86 -4.41 -4.54 -11.77
N ALA A 87 -5.01 -3.39 -12.03
CA ALA A 87 -5.84 -2.69 -11.06
C ALA A 87 -7.11 -3.51 -10.73
N PHE A 88 -7.73 -4.14 -11.73
CA PHE A 88 -8.90 -5.02 -11.56
C PHE A 88 -8.62 -6.15 -10.58
N GLU A 89 -7.56 -6.94 -10.82
CA GLU A 89 -7.21 -8.09 -9.99
C GLU A 89 -6.96 -7.70 -8.53
N ARG A 90 -6.33 -6.54 -8.32
CA ARG A 90 -6.08 -6.06 -6.96
C ARG A 90 -7.34 -5.56 -6.29
N ALA A 91 -8.14 -4.74 -6.98
CA ALA A 91 -9.31 -4.10 -6.40
C ALA A 91 -10.40 -5.13 -6.06
N ILE A 92 -10.62 -6.13 -6.91
CA ILE A 92 -11.66 -7.14 -6.68
C ILE A 92 -11.38 -7.99 -5.43
N GLY A 93 -10.10 -8.26 -5.14
CA GLY A 93 -9.65 -9.04 -3.98
C GLY A 93 -9.64 -8.29 -2.64
N ALA A 94 -9.71 -6.95 -2.64
CA ALA A 94 -9.58 -6.14 -1.44
C ALA A 94 -10.64 -5.02 -1.36
N PRO A 95 -11.61 -5.07 -0.41
CA PRO A 95 -11.82 -6.10 0.62
C PRO A 95 -12.27 -7.45 0.03
N THR A 96 -12.18 -8.51 0.83
CA THR A 96 -12.55 -9.87 0.40
C THR A 96 -14.04 -9.94 0.09
N ARG A 97 -14.39 -10.25 -1.17
CA ARG A 97 -15.78 -10.28 -1.66
C ARG A 97 -16.36 -11.68 -1.85
N GLY A 98 -15.66 -12.71 -1.40
CA GLY A 98 -16.04 -14.11 -1.66
C GLY A 98 -15.90 -14.50 -3.14
N VAL A 99 -15.09 -13.77 -3.91
CA VAL A 99 -14.66 -14.15 -5.26
C VAL A 99 -13.40 -14.99 -5.09
N GLY A 100 -13.49 -16.28 -5.43
CA GLY A 100 -12.35 -17.20 -5.33
C GLY A 100 -11.49 -17.21 -6.59
N GLU A 101 -10.29 -17.79 -6.49
CA GLU A 101 -9.35 -17.88 -7.63
C GLU A 101 -9.92 -18.64 -8.83
N LYS A 102 -10.79 -19.64 -8.63
CA LYS A 102 -11.46 -20.34 -9.74
C LYS A 102 -12.30 -19.39 -10.59
N THR A 103 -13.02 -18.46 -9.94
CA THR A 103 -13.83 -17.46 -10.63
C THR A 103 -12.95 -16.43 -11.35
N LEU A 104 -11.84 -16.00 -10.73
CA LEU A 104 -10.90 -15.08 -11.37
C LEU A 104 -10.18 -15.73 -12.57
N ALA A 105 -9.78 -16.99 -12.45
CA ALA A 105 -9.19 -17.76 -13.55
C ALA A 105 -10.14 -17.85 -14.75
N LEU A 106 -11.42 -18.12 -14.52
CA LEU A 106 -12.44 -18.13 -15.56
C LEU A 106 -12.57 -16.77 -16.26
N ILE A 107 -12.56 -15.66 -15.49
CA ILE A 107 -12.59 -14.31 -16.04
C ILE A 107 -11.35 -14.04 -16.90
N ARG A 108 -10.16 -14.46 -16.46
CA ARG A 108 -8.90 -14.31 -17.19
C ARG A 108 -8.92 -15.06 -18.52
N GLU A 109 -9.34 -16.33 -18.50
CA GLU A 109 -9.41 -17.18 -19.68
C GLU A 109 -10.39 -16.62 -20.72
N TRP A 110 -11.56 -16.17 -20.26
CA TRP A 110 -12.56 -15.58 -21.13
C TRP A 110 -12.09 -14.24 -21.71
N ALA A 111 -11.47 -13.40 -20.88
CA ALA A 111 -10.88 -12.13 -21.32
C ALA A 111 -9.80 -12.33 -22.38
N ALA A 112 -8.96 -13.36 -22.23
CA ALA A 112 -7.92 -13.70 -23.19
C ALA A 112 -8.52 -14.22 -24.52
N THR A 113 -9.51 -15.11 -24.45
CA THR A 113 -10.21 -15.67 -25.63
C THR A 113 -10.90 -14.57 -26.44
N GLU A 114 -11.55 -13.62 -25.77
CA GLU A 114 -12.36 -12.58 -26.40
C GLU A 114 -11.58 -11.29 -26.65
N ASN A 115 -10.30 -11.25 -26.25
CA ASN A 115 -9.42 -10.09 -26.34
C ASN A 115 -10.03 -8.81 -25.75
N VAL A 116 -10.59 -8.91 -24.54
CA VAL A 116 -11.17 -7.77 -23.80
C VAL A 116 -10.55 -7.62 -22.41
N SER A 117 -10.78 -6.49 -21.76
CA SER A 117 -10.34 -6.30 -20.37
C SER A 117 -11.08 -7.21 -19.39
N LEU A 118 -10.44 -7.51 -18.25
CA LEU A 118 -11.05 -8.30 -17.17
C LEU A 118 -12.35 -7.69 -16.67
N PHE A 119 -12.46 -6.36 -16.65
CA PHE A 119 -13.69 -5.66 -16.29
C PHE A 119 -14.84 -5.98 -17.26
N LYS A 120 -14.58 -5.91 -18.57
CA LYS A 120 -15.58 -6.24 -19.61
C LYS A 120 -15.93 -7.73 -19.60
N ALA A 121 -14.94 -8.60 -19.42
CA ALA A 121 -15.14 -10.03 -19.29
C ALA A 121 -16.03 -10.37 -18.08
N ALA A 122 -15.72 -9.81 -16.91
CA ALA A 122 -16.52 -9.98 -15.70
C ALA A 122 -17.97 -9.51 -15.90
N LYS A 123 -18.18 -8.38 -16.60
CA LYS A 123 -19.51 -7.86 -16.93
C LYS A 123 -20.28 -8.81 -17.85
N LYS A 124 -19.65 -9.33 -18.90
CA LYS A 124 -20.28 -10.28 -19.83
C LYS A 124 -20.57 -11.63 -19.16
N LEU A 125 -19.62 -12.20 -18.44
CA LEU A 125 -19.77 -13.48 -17.73
C LEU A 125 -20.86 -13.45 -16.65
N THR A 126 -21.03 -12.30 -15.97
CA THR A 126 -22.12 -12.11 -14.99
C THR A 126 -23.47 -11.81 -15.64
N ALA A 127 -23.49 -11.22 -16.84
CA ALA A 127 -24.71 -11.02 -17.61
C ALA A 127 -25.21 -12.30 -18.29
N GLN A 128 -24.29 -13.18 -18.72
CA GLN A 128 -24.60 -14.48 -19.33
C GLN A 128 -24.86 -15.59 -18.29
N GLU A 129 -24.87 -15.27 -17.00
CA GLU A 129 -25.04 -16.21 -15.89
C GLU A 129 -24.06 -17.40 -15.91
N ILE A 130 -22.88 -17.23 -16.52
CA ILE A 130 -21.82 -18.24 -16.50
C ILE A 130 -21.23 -18.34 -15.09
N ILE A 131 -21.01 -17.18 -14.45
CA ILE A 131 -20.70 -17.10 -13.02
C ILE A 131 -22.02 -17.01 -12.26
N LYS A 132 -22.25 -17.93 -11.30
CA LYS A 132 -23.50 -18.04 -10.54
C LYS A 132 -23.30 -17.86 -9.03
N GLY A 133 -24.40 -17.61 -8.32
CA GLY A 133 -24.47 -17.57 -6.87
C GLY A 133 -23.82 -16.33 -6.23
N LYS A 134 -23.31 -16.48 -5.01
CA LYS A 134 -22.78 -15.37 -4.19
C LYS A 134 -21.64 -14.61 -4.90
N ALA A 135 -20.76 -15.31 -5.61
CA ALA A 135 -19.66 -14.69 -6.36
C ALA A 135 -20.17 -13.77 -7.48
N ALA A 136 -21.22 -14.18 -8.21
CA ALA A 136 -21.82 -13.39 -9.27
C ALA A 136 -22.41 -12.07 -8.73
N ASN A 137 -23.14 -12.14 -7.61
CA ASN A 137 -23.70 -10.96 -6.96
C ASN A 137 -22.60 -10.02 -6.48
N SER A 138 -21.57 -10.54 -5.82
CA SER A 138 -20.41 -9.75 -5.38
C SER A 138 -19.70 -9.03 -6.53
N ILE A 139 -19.50 -9.72 -7.66
CA ILE A 139 -18.89 -9.12 -8.86
C ILE A 139 -19.81 -8.04 -9.42
N ARG A 140 -21.12 -8.29 -9.52
CA ARG A 140 -22.09 -7.31 -10.02
C ARG A 140 -22.09 -6.02 -9.19
N PHE A 141 -22.16 -6.14 -7.86
CA PHE A 141 -22.07 -4.99 -6.96
C PHE A 141 -20.74 -4.24 -7.10
N PHE A 142 -19.63 -4.96 -7.28
CA PHE A 142 -18.32 -4.34 -7.51
C PHE A 142 -18.27 -3.57 -8.83
N LEU A 143 -18.73 -4.16 -9.93
CA LEU A 143 -18.76 -3.51 -11.24
C LEU A 143 -19.64 -2.25 -11.21
N GLU A 144 -20.83 -2.34 -10.62
CA GLU A 144 -21.75 -1.22 -10.47
C GLU A 144 -21.15 -0.11 -9.61
N PHE A 145 -20.48 -0.46 -8.51
CA PHE A 145 -19.77 0.50 -7.66
C PHE A 145 -18.70 1.27 -8.44
N ILE A 146 -17.86 0.58 -9.21
CA ILE A 146 -16.82 1.22 -10.02
C ILE A 146 -17.43 2.10 -11.11
N GLU A 147 -18.48 1.64 -11.79
CA GLU A 147 -19.16 2.44 -12.83
C GLU A 147 -19.80 3.71 -12.24
N ASN A 148 -20.41 3.62 -11.08
CA ASN A 148 -20.99 4.77 -10.40
C ASN A 148 -19.92 5.74 -9.88
N ALA A 149 -18.82 5.23 -9.33
CA ALA A 149 -17.70 6.05 -8.90
C ALA A 149 -17.01 6.76 -10.09
N ALA A 150 -16.85 6.07 -11.23
CA ALA A 150 -16.29 6.65 -12.45
C ALA A 150 -17.12 7.83 -12.98
N LYS A 151 -18.46 7.73 -12.91
CA LYS A 151 -19.39 8.81 -13.30
C LYS A 151 -19.33 10.04 -12.40
N GLN A 152 -18.84 9.93 -11.17
CA GLN A 152 -18.69 11.08 -10.27
C GLN A 152 -17.36 11.82 -10.48
N ILE A 153 -16.38 11.14 -11.08
CA ILE A 153 -15.04 11.67 -11.34
C ILE A 153 -14.95 12.34 -12.73
N THR A 154 -15.84 11.96 -13.65
CA THR A 154 -15.93 12.51 -15.03
C THR A 154 -17.08 13.50 -15.11
#